data_AF-A0A5N6NZ04-F1
#
_entry.id   AF-A0A5N6NZ04-F1
#
_cell.length_a   1.000
_cell.length_b   1.000
_cell.length_c   1.000
_cell.angle_alpha   90.00
_cell.angle_beta   90.00
_cell.angle_gamma   90.00
#
_symmetry.space_group_name_H-M   'P 1'
#
loop_
_entity.id
_entity.type
_entity.pdbx_description
1 polymer ?
#
loop_
_entity_poly.entity_id
_entity_poly.type
_entity_poly.pdbx_seq_one_letter_code
_entity_poly.pdbx_strand_id
1 'polypeptide(L)'
;MAKQHVARARLPLMNIVRMKGVPILQQLEIEECLLRTSSDNWCIINDGTDKPNIVMGISGKPAELVEIKPVLEDKIPIIRRFTGGGTVIVDHGTIFVSFICNKDVVDVQPYPRPIMSWSSLIYSQVFQGIADFSLRENDYVFGLRKFGGNAQSITKNRWIHHTSFLWDFETHNMSYLKLPQRAPEYRLARDHLDFICPMKDYISRSDFISKAIDAAGSHFSVKSTEFEVIKPPSNVKFTPTSRLLTKEELEAACKTSML
;
A
#
# COMPACT_ATOMS: atom_id res chain seq x y z
N MET A 1 -27.20 34.03 -27.33
CA MET A 1 -26.31 32.91 -26.98
C MET A 1 -25.45 33.30 -25.78
N ALA A 2 -25.80 32.85 -24.58
CA ALA A 2 -24.99 33.09 -23.39
C ALA A 2 -23.93 31.99 -23.29
N LYS A 3 -22.65 32.36 -23.47
CA LYS A 3 -21.53 31.47 -23.18
C LYS A 3 -21.46 31.28 -21.66
N GLN A 4 -21.98 30.16 -21.16
CA GLN A 4 -21.69 29.69 -19.80
C GLN A 4 -20.17 29.55 -19.65
N HIS A 5 -19.55 30.48 -18.94
CA HIS A 5 -18.25 30.27 -18.35
C HIS A 5 -18.43 29.27 -17.21
N VAL A 6 -18.18 28.00 -17.49
CA VAL A 6 -17.98 27.00 -16.44
C VAL A 6 -16.69 27.40 -15.73
N ALA A 7 -16.81 28.00 -14.56
CA ALA A 7 -15.66 28.20 -13.68
C ALA A 7 -15.03 26.82 -13.44
N ARG A 8 -13.81 26.59 -13.93
CA ARG A 8 -13.04 25.40 -13.53
C ARG A 8 -12.87 25.48 -12.02
N ALA A 9 -13.59 24.64 -11.28
CA ALA A 9 -13.35 24.45 -9.87
C ALA A 9 -11.85 24.18 -9.67
N ARG A 10 -11.19 24.91 -8.77
CA ARG A 10 -9.78 24.66 -8.47
C ARG A 10 -9.67 23.24 -7.92
N LEU A 11 -8.81 22.42 -8.53
CA LEU A 11 -8.55 21.07 -8.05
C LEU A 11 -8.00 21.12 -6.61
N PRO A 12 -8.38 20.18 -5.74
CA PRO A 12 -7.83 20.10 -4.40
C PRO A 12 -6.32 19.87 -4.42
N LEU A 13 -5.61 20.41 -3.43
CA LEU A 13 -4.16 20.24 -3.31
C LEU A 13 -3.81 18.82 -2.84
N MET A 14 -2.80 18.22 -3.47
CA MET A 14 -2.16 16.97 -3.07
C MET A 14 -0.66 17.19 -2.91
N ASN A 15 -0.13 16.97 -1.70
CA ASN A 15 1.30 17.01 -1.44
C ASN A 15 1.93 15.67 -1.85
N ILE A 16 2.85 15.70 -2.81
CA ILE A 16 3.59 14.53 -3.29
C ILE A 16 4.89 14.40 -2.50
N VAL A 17 5.12 13.25 -1.91
CA VAL A 17 6.35 12.91 -1.18
C VAL A 17 6.99 11.72 -1.88
N ARG A 18 8.24 11.90 -2.33
CA ARG A 18 9.00 10.82 -2.97
C ARG A 18 10.10 10.36 -2.02
N MET A 19 10.15 9.05 -1.83
CA MET A 19 11.12 8.36 -0.99
C MET A 19 11.78 7.26 -1.81
N LYS A 20 12.98 6.85 -1.40
CA LYS A 20 13.71 5.74 -2.02
C LYS A 20 14.40 4.94 -0.94
N GLY A 21 14.11 3.64 -0.87
CA GLY A 21 14.70 2.74 0.12
C GLY A 21 14.32 3.03 1.57
N VAL A 22 13.34 3.90 1.84
CA VAL A 22 12.94 4.22 3.22
C VAL A 22 12.37 2.95 3.87
N PRO A 23 12.79 2.57 5.08
CA PRO A 23 12.27 1.39 5.76
C PRO A 23 10.74 1.42 5.84
N ILE A 24 10.09 0.32 5.44
CA ILE A 24 8.63 0.27 5.36
C ILE A 24 7.94 0.57 6.70
N LEU A 25 8.55 0.21 7.84
CA LEU A 25 8.02 0.60 9.15
C LEU A 25 7.94 2.12 9.31
N GLN A 26 9.01 2.83 8.95
CA GLN A 26 9.06 4.29 9.04
C GLN A 26 8.00 4.94 8.14
N GLN A 27 7.81 4.41 6.92
CA GLN A 27 6.73 4.88 6.05
C GLN A 27 5.35 4.66 6.69
N LEU A 28 5.07 3.48 7.26
CA LEU A 28 3.79 3.18 7.92
C LEU A 28 3.52 4.09 9.13
N GLU A 29 4.55 4.41 9.91
CA GLU A 29 4.45 5.33 11.04
C GLU A 29 4.10 6.76 10.58
N ILE A 30 4.71 7.21 9.48
CA ILE A 30 4.45 8.52 8.88
C ILE A 30 3.04 8.56 8.26
N GLU A 31 2.64 7.52 7.54
CA GLU A 31 1.28 7.38 7.02
C GLU A 31 0.23 7.51 8.12
N GLU A 32 0.43 6.80 9.23
CA GLU A 32 -0.47 6.84 10.37
C GLU A 32 -0.46 8.21 11.07
N CYS A 33 0.72 8.81 11.23
CA CYS A 33 0.87 10.15 11.80
C CYS A 33 0.11 11.17 10.96
N LEU A 34 0.34 11.18 9.65
CA LEU A 34 -0.31 12.08 8.72
C LEU A 34 -1.81 11.85 8.75
N LEU A 35 -2.30 10.61 8.67
CA LEU A 35 -3.72 10.27 8.73
C LEU A 35 -4.42 10.84 9.99
N ARG A 36 -3.77 10.77 11.14
CA ARG A 36 -4.37 11.15 12.42
C ARG A 36 -4.20 12.62 12.80
N THR A 37 -3.18 13.30 12.28
CA THR A 37 -2.76 14.62 12.79
C THR A 37 -2.76 15.74 11.75
N SER A 38 -2.69 15.41 10.45
CA SER A 38 -2.70 16.40 9.37
C SER A 38 -4.13 16.66 8.85
N SER A 39 -4.35 17.84 8.28
CA SER A 39 -5.54 18.21 7.50
C SER A 39 -5.27 18.26 6.00
N ASP A 40 -4.03 18.08 5.55
CA ASP A 40 -3.66 18.16 4.14
C ASP A 40 -3.86 16.81 3.42
N ASN A 41 -3.91 16.81 2.10
CA ASN A 41 -3.89 15.55 1.33
C ASN A 41 -2.46 15.19 0.95
N TRP A 42 -2.14 13.90 0.97
CA TRP A 42 -0.80 13.38 0.75
C TRP A 42 -0.83 12.21 -0.22
N CYS A 43 0.14 12.20 -1.14
CA CYS A 43 0.50 11.03 -1.93
C CYS A 43 1.97 10.71 -1.61
N ILE A 44 2.19 9.58 -0.95
CA ILE A 44 3.53 9.12 -0.58
C ILE A 44 3.92 8.00 -1.53
N ILE A 45 5.07 8.14 -2.18
CA ILE A 45 5.63 7.13 -3.08
C ILE A 45 6.98 6.72 -2.55
N ASN A 46 7.15 5.44 -2.22
CA ASN A 46 8.43 4.88 -1.78
C ASN A 46 8.95 3.84 -2.76
N ASP A 47 10.11 4.14 -3.31
CA ASP A 47 10.81 3.29 -4.26
C ASP A 47 11.65 2.23 -3.53
N GLY A 48 10.97 1.20 -3.02
CA GLY A 48 11.59 0.07 -2.31
C GLY A 48 11.82 0.28 -0.82
N THR A 49 12.11 -0.83 -0.14
CA THR A 49 12.67 -0.88 1.22
C THR A 49 13.87 -1.82 1.19
N ASP A 50 15.01 -1.42 1.75
CA ASP A 50 16.29 -2.10 1.47
C ASP A 50 16.33 -3.59 1.89
N LYS A 51 15.61 -3.94 2.96
CA LYS A 51 15.59 -5.29 3.53
C LYS A 51 14.21 -5.94 3.38
N PRO A 52 14.15 -7.28 3.24
CA PRO A 52 12.89 -7.99 3.26
C PRO A 52 12.21 -7.84 4.62
N ASN A 53 10.91 -7.55 4.59
CA ASN A 53 10.05 -7.43 5.75
C ASN A 53 8.72 -8.13 5.47
N ILE A 54 8.18 -8.83 6.46
CA ILE A 54 6.81 -9.34 6.42
C ILE A 54 5.90 -8.29 7.04
N VAL A 55 4.91 -7.80 6.29
CA VAL A 55 3.96 -6.79 6.75
C VAL A 55 2.56 -7.41 6.85
N MET A 56 2.08 -7.55 8.09
CA MET A 56 0.80 -8.13 8.44
C MET A 56 -0.25 -7.07 8.76
N GLY A 57 -1.51 -7.33 8.41
CA GLY A 57 -2.63 -6.47 8.81
C GLY A 57 -2.86 -6.45 10.33
N ILE A 58 -3.53 -5.43 10.83
CA ILE A 58 -3.73 -5.17 12.27
C ILE A 58 -4.34 -6.36 13.04
N SER A 59 -5.24 -7.13 12.40
CA SER A 59 -5.91 -8.29 12.99
C SER A 59 -5.24 -9.63 12.64
N GLY A 60 -4.14 -9.62 11.88
CA GLY A 60 -3.45 -10.83 11.46
C GLY A 60 -2.81 -11.58 12.62
N LYS A 61 -2.85 -12.91 12.58
CA LYS A 61 -2.17 -13.77 13.55
C LYS A 61 -0.96 -14.43 12.89
N PRO A 62 0.26 -14.30 13.44
CA PRO A 62 1.46 -14.81 12.78
C PRO A 62 1.39 -16.31 12.48
N ALA A 63 0.92 -17.11 13.45
CA ALA A 63 0.78 -18.56 13.32
C ALA A 63 -0.11 -19.01 12.13
N GLU A 64 -1.11 -18.21 11.77
CA GLU A 64 -2.05 -18.51 10.67
C GLU A 64 -1.54 -18.03 9.30
N LEU A 65 -0.62 -17.07 9.26
CA LEU A 65 -0.28 -16.32 8.05
C LEU A 65 1.19 -16.47 7.62
N VAL A 66 2.06 -16.92 8.51
CA VAL A 66 3.51 -16.93 8.33
C VAL A 66 4.09 -18.28 8.72
N GLU A 67 5.07 -18.74 7.94
CA GLU A 67 5.93 -19.87 8.29
C GLU A 67 6.97 -19.43 9.32
N ILE A 68 6.63 -19.55 10.61
CA ILE A 68 7.38 -18.92 11.71
C ILE A 68 8.82 -19.45 11.85
N LYS A 69 9.05 -20.75 11.65
CA LYS A 69 10.39 -21.35 11.79
C LYS A 69 11.42 -20.76 10.82
N PRO A 70 11.23 -20.84 9.48
CA PRO A 70 12.19 -20.27 8.54
C PRO A 70 12.34 -18.76 8.71
N VAL A 71 11.27 -18.04 9.05
CA VAL A 71 11.33 -16.59 9.33
C VAL A 71 12.22 -16.25 10.51
N LEU A 72 12.20 -17.05 11.58
CA LEU A 72 13.07 -16.86 12.74
C LEU A 72 14.53 -17.21 12.42
N GLU A 73 14.76 -18.27 11.65
CA GLU A 73 16.10 -18.71 11.22
C GLU A 73 16.77 -17.66 10.34
N ASP A 74 16.02 -17.14 9.35
CA ASP A 74 16.49 -16.12 8.40
C ASP A 74 16.39 -14.69 8.95
N LYS A 75 15.89 -14.53 10.18
CA LYS A 75 15.76 -13.26 10.92
C LYS A 75 14.98 -12.19 10.15
N ILE A 76 13.92 -12.60 9.47
CA ILE A 76 13.04 -11.69 8.71
C ILE A 76 12.15 -10.91 9.68
N PRO A 77 12.20 -9.57 9.71
CA PRO A 77 11.34 -8.78 10.58
C PRO A 77 9.86 -8.94 10.21
N ILE A 78 9.00 -9.03 11.23
CA ILE A 78 7.55 -9.01 11.05
C ILE A 78 6.98 -7.72 11.64
N ILE A 79 6.28 -6.97 10.80
CA ILE A 79 5.62 -5.71 11.14
C ILE A 79 4.11 -5.94 11.17
N ARG A 80 3.46 -5.51 12.26
CA ARG A 80 2.00 -5.34 12.31
C ARG A 80 1.68 -3.91 11.93
N ARG A 81 0.96 -3.71 10.81
CA ARG A 81 0.57 -2.37 10.35
C ARG A 81 -0.78 -1.93 10.95
N PHE A 82 -1.01 -0.62 10.95
CA PHE A 82 -2.23 0.01 11.47
C PHE A 82 -3.50 -0.20 10.62
N THR A 83 -3.35 -0.67 9.36
CA THR A 83 -4.47 -0.96 8.44
C THR A 83 -4.87 -2.44 8.47
N GLY A 84 -6.08 -2.74 8.01
CA GLY A 84 -6.56 -4.11 7.82
C GLY A 84 -5.96 -4.79 6.58
N GLY A 85 -6.50 -5.94 6.20
CA GLY A 85 -6.09 -6.69 4.99
C GLY A 85 -5.08 -7.81 5.27
N GLY A 86 -4.58 -8.43 4.20
CA GLY A 86 -3.71 -9.62 4.26
C GLY A 86 -2.26 -9.35 4.67
N THR A 87 -1.44 -10.39 4.56
CA THR A 87 0.01 -10.34 4.81
C THR A 87 0.76 -10.33 3.48
N VAL A 88 1.82 -9.53 3.40
CA VAL A 88 2.73 -9.45 2.25
C VAL A 88 4.17 -9.53 2.74
N ILE A 89 5.06 -10.03 1.89
CA ILE A 89 6.50 -9.79 2.02
C ILE A 89 6.89 -8.67 1.06
N VAL A 90 7.72 -7.75 1.54
CA VAL A 90 8.13 -6.57 0.79
C VAL A 90 9.62 -6.31 0.96
N ASP A 91 10.24 -5.78 -0.07
CA ASP A 91 11.69 -5.54 -0.17
C ASP A 91 11.97 -4.44 -1.22
N HIS A 92 13.19 -4.41 -1.75
CA HIS A 92 13.61 -3.49 -2.81
C HIS A 92 12.84 -3.72 -4.13
N GLY A 93 12.31 -4.92 -4.33
CA GLY A 93 11.41 -5.32 -5.42
C GLY A 93 9.96 -4.86 -5.21
N THR A 94 9.68 -3.99 -4.23
CA THR A 94 8.35 -3.39 -4.02
C THR A 94 8.36 -1.90 -4.30
N ILE A 95 7.29 -1.34 -4.86
CA ILE A 95 7.00 0.09 -4.83
C ILE A 95 5.75 0.31 -3.99
N PHE A 96 5.76 1.32 -3.12
CA PHE A 96 4.61 1.67 -2.30
C PHE A 96 4.02 2.99 -2.76
N VAL A 97 2.69 3.05 -2.87
CA VAL A 97 1.97 4.30 -3.13
C VAL A 97 0.82 4.43 -2.15
N SER A 98 0.73 5.56 -1.46
CA SER A 98 -0.26 5.80 -0.42
C SER A 98 -0.96 7.13 -0.64
N PHE A 99 -2.27 7.10 -0.81
CA PHE A 99 -3.14 8.27 -0.85
C PHE A 99 -3.79 8.49 0.52
N ILE A 100 -3.54 9.63 1.14
CA ILE A 100 -4.15 10.06 2.41
C ILE A 100 -5.00 11.29 2.10
N CYS A 101 -6.30 11.17 2.26
CA CYS A 101 -7.26 12.16 1.76
C CYS A 101 -8.29 12.53 2.83
N ASN A 102 -8.71 13.80 2.80
CA ASN A 102 -9.93 14.21 3.49
C ASN A 102 -11.15 13.57 2.82
N LYS A 103 -12.17 13.23 3.61
CA LYS A 103 -13.35 12.51 3.13
C LYS A 103 -14.08 13.24 2.00
N ASP A 104 -14.10 14.58 2.05
CA ASP A 104 -14.84 15.41 1.09
C ASP A 104 -13.97 15.92 -0.07
N VAL A 105 -12.70 15.50 -0.16
CA VAL A 105 -11.78 15.98 -1.20
C VAL A 105 -12.02 15.34 -2.56
N VAL A 106 -12.57 14.12 -2.56
CA VAL A 106 -13.00 13.40 -3.75
C VAL A 106 -14.40 12.89 -3.48
N ASP A 107 -15.22 12.79 -4.54
CA ASP A 107 -16.57 12.25 -4.45
C ASP A 107 -16.52 10.72 -4.32
N VAL A 108 -16.06 10.24 -3.16
CA VAL A 108 -15.96 8.83 -2.83
C VAL A 108 -16.57 8.57 -1.47
N GLN A 109 -17.41 7.54 -1.40
CA GLN A 109 -17.90 7.09 -0.10
C GLN A 109 -16.73 6.51 0.71
N PRO A 110 -16.61 6.80 2.02
CA PRO A 110 -15.47 6.39 2.83
C PRO A 110 -15.57 4.92 3.25
N TYR A 111 -15.64 4.03 2.27
CA TYR A 111 -15.66 2.59 2.43
C TYR A 111 -14.55 1.97 1.58
N PRO A 112 -14.02 0.80 1.96
CA PRO A 112 -12.89 0.19 1.27
C PRO A 112 -13.09 0.07 -0.26
N ARG A 113 -14.23 -0.49 -0.69
CA ARG A 113 -14.49 -0.75 -2.10
C ARG A 113 -14.63 0.51 -2.97
N PRO A 114 -15.44 1.52 -2.60
CA PRO A 114 -15.46 2.80 -3.31
C PRO A 114 -14.08 3.47 -3.41
N ILE A 115 -13.30 3.47 -2.32
CA ILE A 115 -11.94 4.04 -2.32
C ILE A 115 -11.03 3.30 -3.30
N MET A 116 -11.08 1.96 -3.33
CA MET A 116 -10.32 1.16 -4.30
C MET A 116 -10.78 1.39 -5.74
N SER A 117 -12.09 1.49 -5.98
CA SER A 117 -12.62 1.81 -7.31
C SER A 117 -12.12 3.17 -7.79
N TRP A 118 -12.06 4.16 -6.90
CA TRP A 118 -11.51 5.48 -7.20
C TRP A 118 -10.02 5.42 -7.55
N SER A 119 -9.18 4.76 -6.74
CA SER A 119 -7.75 4.65 -7.04
C SER A 119 -7.48 3.80 -8.29
N SER A 120 -8.35 2.84 -8.61
CA SER A 120 -8.33 2.13 -9.89
C SER A 120 -8.49 3.10 -11.08
N LEU A 121 -9.28 4.17 -10.98
CA LEU A 121 -9.39 5.16 -12.06
C LEU A 121 -8.09 5.93 -12.30
N ILE A 122 -7.31 6.17 -11.24
CA ILE A 122 -5.98 6.78 -11.33
C ILE A 122 -5.02 5.80 -12.02
N TYR A 123 -4.94 4.56 -11.53
CA TYR A 123 -4.01 3.57 -12.06
C TYR A 123 -4.36 3.09 -13.47
N SER A 124 -5.63 3.13 -13.89
CA SER A 124 -6.02 2.87 -15.29
C SER A 124 -5.34 3.81 -16.27
N GLN A 125 -5.09 5.08 -15.89
CA GLN A 125 -4.34 6.02 -16.72
C GLN A 125 -2.85 5.67 -16.79
N VAL A 126 -2.28 5.16 -15.69
CA VAL A 126 -0.89 4.74 -15.63
C VAL A 126 -0.61 3.59 -16.60
N PHE A 127 -1.52 2.60 -16.65
CA PHE A 127 -1.35 1.38 -17.43
C PHE A 127 -2.02 1.42 -18.82
N GLN A 128 -2.63 2.54 -19.20
CA GLN A 128 -3.29 2.68 -20.50
C GLN A 128 -2.29 2.43 -21.64
N GLY A 129 -2.59 1.43 -22.48
CA GLY A 129 -1.73 1.03 -23.60
C GLY A 129 -0.48 0.23 -23.20
N ILE A 130 -0.34 -0.13 -21.93
CA ILE A 130 0.81 -0.89 -21.40
C ILE A 130 0.40 -2.32 -21.03
N ALA A 131 -0.70 -2.48 -20.29
CA ALA A 131 -1.14 -3.78 -19.78
C ALA A 131 -2.65 -3.81 -19.52
N ASP A 132 -3.22 -5.02 -19.45
CA ASP A 132 -4.65 -5.26 -19.13
C ASP A 132 -4.92 -5.08 -17.62
N PHE A 133 -4.85 -3.83 -17.16
CA PHE A 133 -5.07 -3.45 -15.76
C PHE A 133 -6.55 -3.54 -15.36
N SER A 134 -6.81 -4.18 -14.22
CA SER A 134 -8.12 -4.08 -13.57
C SER A 134 -8.03 -4.21 -12.05
N LEU A 135 -9.06 -3.69 -11.36
CA LEU A 135 -9.34 -4.00 -9.96
C LEU A 135 -10.19 -5.27 -9.88
N ARG A 136 -9.67 -6.31 -9.21
CA ARG A 136 -10.42 -7.53 -8.90
C ARG A 136 -10.45 -7.75 -7.39
N GLU A 137 -11.65 -7.70 -6.83
CA GLU A 137 -11.88 -7.72 -5.38
C GLU A 137 -11.06 -6.64 -4.65
N ASN A 138 -9.95 -7.01 -4.01
CA ASN A 138 -9.05 -6.11 -3.28
C ASN A 138 -7.69 -5.92 -3.97
N ASP A 139 -7.50 -6.50 -5.16
CA ASP A 139 -6.21 -6.62 -5.83
C ASP A 139 -6.19 -5.85 -7.14
N TYR A 140 -5.03 -5.32 -7.48
CA TYR A 140 -4.74 -4.89 -8.85
C TYR A 140 -4.09 -6.03 -9.62
N VAL A 141 -4.61 -6.26 -10.82
CA VAL A 141 -4.24 -7.40 -11.65
C VAL A 141 -3.94 -7.00 -13.09
N PHE A 142 -3.04 -7.75 -13.72
CA PHE A 142 -2.95 -7.82 -15.17
C PHE A 142 -3.64 -9.11 -15.63
N GLY A 143 -4.78 -8.98 -16.30
CA GLY A 143 -5.66 -10.10 -16.62
C GLY A 143 -6.17 -10.84 -15.37
N LEU A 144 -5.53 -11.98 -15.05
CA LEU A 144 -5.86 -12.82 -13.88
C LEU A 144 -4.68 -12.97 -12.90
N ARG A 145 -3.59 -12.23 -13.08
CA ARG A 145 -2.41 -12.29 -12.20
C ARG A 145 -2.29 -11.01 -11.38
N LYS A 146 -2.15 -11.17 -10.07
CA LYS A 146 -2.04 -10.08 -9.10
C LYS A 146 -0.65 -9.44 -9.16
N PHE A 147 -0.61 -8.12 -9.17
CA PHE A 147 0.64 -7.37 -8.99
C PHE A 147 0.52 -6.26 -7.94
N GLY A 148 -0.70 -5.89 -7.52
CA GLY A 148 -0.91 -4.88 -6.48
C GLY A 148 -1.79 -5.38 -5.35
N GLY A 149 -1.34 -5.20 -4.11
CA GLY A 149 -2.12 -5.48 -2.90
C GLY A 149 -2.53 -4.19 -2.18
N ASN A 150 -3.83 -4.05 -1.90
CA ASN A 150 -4.40 -2.84 -1.32
C ASN A 150 -4.83 -3.03 0.13
N ALA A 151 -4.72 -1.97 0.92
CA ALA A 151 -5.36 -1.86 2.23
C ALA A 151 -5.76 -0.42 2.54
N GLN A 152 -6.76 -0.27 3.40
CA GLN A 152 -7.32 1.03 3.78
C GLN A 152 -7.48 1.15 5.29
N SER A 153 -7.48 2.38 5.77
CA SER A 153 -7.99 2.75 7.09
C SER A 153 -8.82 4.02 6.96
N ILE A 154 -9.97 4.05 7.63
CA ILE A 154 -10.94 5.11 7.54
C ILE A 154 -11.15 5.66 8.95
N THR A 155 -10.99 6.97 9.08
CA THR A 155 -11.28 7.74 10.29
C THR A 155 -12.54 8.58 10.06
N LYS A 156 -12.97 9.35 11.07
CA LYS A 156 -14.16 10.21 10.96
C LYS A 156 -14.10 11.16 9.75
N ASN A 157 -12.95 11.78 9.52
CA ASN A 157 -12.81 12.88 8.56
C ASN A 157 -11.89 12.55 7.38
N ARG A 158 -11.11 11.46 7.47
CA ARG A 158 -10.00 11.17 6.55
C ARG A 158 -9.86 9.68 6.33
N TRP A 159 -9.28 9.30 5.21
CA TRP A 159 -8.98 7.91 4.89
C TRP A 159 -7.61 7.80 4.26
N ILE A 160 -7.03 6.61 4.37
CA ILE A 160 -5.83 6.21 3.63
C ILE A 160 -6.16 5.01 2.74
N HIS A 161 -5.61 5.01 1.54
CA HIS A 161 -5.47 3.87 0.65
C HIS A 161 -4.00 3.70 0.31
N HIS A 162 -3.40 2.60 0.74
CA HIS A 162 -2.05 2.26 0.34
C HIS A 162 -2.01 0.98 -0.49
N THR A 163 -1.09 0.98 -1.45
CA THR A 163 -0.86 -0.12 -2.37
C THR A 163 0.60 -0.52 -2.31
N SER A 164 0.82 -1.83 -2.18
CA SER A 164 2.11 -2.45 -2.47
C SER A 164 2.09 -2.98 -3.90
N PHE A 165 2.98 -2.47 -4.73
CA PHE A 165 3.18 -2.87 -6.12
C PHE A 165 4.37 -3.82 -6.21
N LEU A 166 4.12 -5.03 -6.70
CA LEU A 166 5.10 -6.09 -6.89
C LEU A 166 5.94 -5.77 -8.13
N TRP A 167 7.08 -5.11 -7.92
CA TRP A 167 7.99 -4.80 -9.01
C TRP A 167 8.73 -6.05 -9.47
N ASP A 168 9.32 -6.74 -8.50
CA ASP A 168 10.02 -8.00 -8.63
C ASP A 168 9.92 -8.78 -7.31
N PHE A 169 10.33 -10.04 -7.29
CA PHE A 169 10.38 -10.81 -6.05
C PHE A 169 11.38 -11.96 -6.10
N GLU A 170 11.88 -12.29 -4.91
CA GLU A 170 12.63 -13.52 -4.67
C GLU A 170 11.67 -14.67 -4.35
N THR A 171 11.84 -15.80 -5.05
CA THR A 171 10.96 -16.97 -4.84
C THR A 171 11.08 -17.53 -3.42
N HIS A 172 12.30 -17.54 -2.84
CA HIS A 172 12.54 -17.97 -1.46
C HIS A 172 11.70 -17.15 -0.47
N ASN A 173 11.65 -15.83 -0.64
CA ASN A 173 10.88 -14.93 0.22
C ASN A 173 9.38 -15.22 0.21
N MET A 174 8.83 -15.67 -0.91
CA MET A 174 7.41 -16.02 -1.00
C MET A 174 7.06 -17.25 -0.16
N SER A 175 8.03 -18.12 0.13
CA SER A 175 7.82 -19.33 0.94
C SER A 175 7.55 -19.05 2.42
N TYR A 176 7.88 -17.85 2.91
CA TYR A 176 7.57 -17.45 4.28
C TYR A 176 6.08 -17.22 4.54
N LEU A 177 5.26 -17.09 3.49
CA LEU A 177 3.84 -16.80 3.62
C LEU A 177 3.00 -18.07 3.47
N LYS A 178 2.08 -18.28 4.41
CA LYS A 178 1.07 -19.32 4.30
C LYS A 178 0.00 -18.92 3.28
N LEU A 179 -0.64 -19.92 2.67
CA LEU A 179 -1.87 -19.66 1.92
C LEU A 179 -2.94 -19.13 2.89
N PRO A 180 -3.53 -17.95 2.62
CA PRO A 180 -4.52 -17.39 3.50
C PRO A 180 -5.80 -18.24 3.48
N GLN A 181 -6.41 -18.47 4.64
CA GLN A 181 -7.69 -19.18 4.75
C GLN A 181 -8.80 -18.52 3.92
N ARG A 182 -8.72 -17.18 3.75
CA ARG A 182 -9.58 -16.40 2.87
C ARG A 182 -8.75 -15.84 1.72
N ALA A 183 -8.83 -16.52 0.59
CA ALA A 183 -8.27 -16.05 -0.68
C ALA A 183 -9.39 -15.50 -1.57
N PRO A 184 -9.09 -14.58 -2.50
CA PRO A 184 -10.07 -14.11 -3.46
C PRO A 184 -10.51 -15.26 -4.38
N GLU A 185 -11.77 -15.25 -4.81
CA GLU A 185 -12.38 -16.34 -5.59
C GLU A 185 -11.62 -16.57 -6.91
N TYR A 186 -11.18 -15.48 -7.55
CA TYR A 186 -10.43 -15.53 -8.81
C TYR A 186 -9.01 -16.08 -8.67
N ARG A 187 -8.53 -16.35 -7.44
CA ARG A 187 -7.27 -17.08 -7.24
C ARG A 187 -7.35 -18.49 -7.82
N LEU A 188 -8.53 -19.11 -7.83
CA LEU A 188 -8.75 -20.46 -8.36
C LEU A 188 -7.76 -21.49 -7.80
N ALA A 189 -7.48 -21.38 -6.48
CA ALA A 189 -6.53 -22.24 -5.76
C ALA A 189 -5.08 -22.28 -6.29
N ARG A 190 -4.70 -21.36 -7.19
CA ARG A 190 -3.31 -21.20 -7.66
C ARG A 190 -2.38 -20.92 -6.48
N ASP A 191 -1.16 -21.43 -6.55
CA ASP A 191 -0.11 -21.09 -5.61
C ASP A 191 0.32 -19.62 -5.75
N HIS A 192 1.31 -19.18 -4.98
CA HIS A 192 1.74 -17.78 -5.03
C HIS A 192 2.35 -17.40 -6.39
N LEU A 193 3.17 -18.26 -7.00
CA LEU A 193 3.95 -17.96 -8.20
C LEU A 193 3.05 -17.90 -9.45
N ASP A 194 2.05 -18.78 -9.51
CA ASP A 194 1.05 -18.80 -10.58
C ASP A 194 0.00 -17.67 -10.44
N PHE A 195 -0.19 -17.17 -9.22
CA PHE A 195 -1.17 -16.14 -8.93
C PHE A 195 -0.65 -14.72 -9.13
N ILE A 196 0.63 -14.47 -8.84
CA ILE A 196 1.22 -13.12 -8.92
C ILE A 196 1.95 -12.90 -10.24
N CYS A 197 2.23 -11.65 -10.61
CA CYS A 197 3.15 -11.29 -11.69
C CYS A 197 3.95 -10.02 -11.35
N PRO A 198 5.23 -9.93 -11.75
CA PRO A 198 6.06 -8.76 -11.53
C PRO A 198 5.74 -7.65 -12.53
N MET A 199 5.84 -6.39 -12.10
CA MET A 199 5.63 -5.23 -12.96
C MET A 199 6.84 -4.88 -13.84
N LYS A 200 8.05 -5.35 -13.48
CA LYS A 200 9.29 -5.03 -14.21
C LYS A 200 9.25 -5.36 -15.70
N ASP A 201 8.40 -6.32 -16.09
CA ASP A 201 8.25 -6.77 -17.47
C ASP A 201 7.34 -5.84 -18.33
N TYR A 202 6.65 -4.88 -17.70
CA TYR A 202 5.64 -4.03 -18.35
C TYR A 202 6.03 -2.56 -18.42
N ILE A 203 6.71 -2.03 -17.41
CA ILE A 203 7.02 -0.61 -17.29
C ILE A 203 8.30 -0.42 -16.45
N SER A 204 9.04 0.68 -16.65
CA SER A 204 10.20 1.03 -15.81
C SER A 204 9.78 1.72 -14.50
N ARG A 205 10.61 1.65 -13.44
CA ARG A 205 10.26 2.23 -12.12
C ARG A 205 10.05 3.75 -12.24
N SER A 206 10.93 4.41 -12.98
CA SER A 206 10.84 5.85 -13.24
C SER A 206 9.56 6.22 -13.99
N ASP A 207 9.19 5.45 -15.01
CA ASP A 207 7.98 5.73 -15.79
C ASP A 207 6.72 5.48 -14.96
N PHE A 208 6.69 4.41 -14.16
CA PHE A 208 5.58 4.13 -13.26
C PHE A 208 5.39 5.27 -12.26
N ILE A 209 6.46 5.71 -11.59
CA ILE A 209 6.40 6.79 -10.60
C ILE A 209 5.97 8.10 -11.27
N SER A 210 6.53 8.45 -12.43
CA SER A 210 6.16 9.66 -13.17
C SER A 210 4.68 9.63 -13.56
N LYS A 211 4.23 8.55 -14.21
CA LYS A 211 2.83 8.38 -14.63
C LYS A 211 1.86 8.37 -13.46
N ALA A 212 2.23 7.81 -12.30
CA ALA A 212 1.40 7.83 -11.11
C ALA A 212 1.20 9.27 -10.58
N ILE A 213 2.26 10.10 -10.61
CA ILE A 213 2.17 11.51 -10.24
C ILE A 213 1.33 12.29 -11.26
N ASP A 214 1.53 12.05 -12.56
CA ASP A 214 0.76 12.70 -13.64
C ASP A 214 -0.73 12.33 -13.57
N ALA A 215 -1.03 11.05 -13.33
CA ALA A 215 -2.39 10.57 -13.13
C ALA A 215 -3.04 11.22 -11.90
N ALA A 216 -2.31 11.35 -10.78
CA ALA A 216 -2.79 12.11 -9.64
C ALA A 216 -3.03 13.60 -9.98
N GLY A 217 -2.17 14.20 -10.82
CA GLY A 217 -2.31 15.57 -11.34
C GLY A 217 -3.56 15.83 -12.19
N SER A 218 -4.20 14.77 -12.69
CA SER A 218 -5.49 14.88 -13.38
C SER A 218 -6.68 15.04 -12.44
N HIS A 219 -6.51 14.71 -11.15
CA HIS A 219 -7.54 14.80 -10.10
C HIS A 219 -7.22 15.85 -9.04
N PHE A 220 -5.96 16.23 -8.89
CA PHE A 220 -5.47 17.15 -7.87
C PHE A 220 -4.51 18.20 -8.46
N SER A 221 -4.44 19.36 -7.83
CA SER A 221 -3.26 20.22 -7.97
C SER A 221 -2.12 19.60 -7.16
N VAL A 222 -1.04 19.19 -7.82
CA VAL A 222 0.08 18.50 -7.15
C VAL A 222 1.18 19.48 -6.70
N LYS A 223 1.75 19.25 -5.52
CA LYS A 223 2.89 20.00 -4.98
C LYS A 223 3.94 19.03 -4.44
N SER A 224 5.17 19.11 -4.93
CA SER A 224 6.29 18.34 -4.36
C SER A 224 6.62 18.81 -2.94
N THR A 225 6.83 17.87 -2.03
CA THR A 225 7.22 18.11 -0.64
C THR A 225 8.36 17.17 -0.27
N GLU A 226 9.43 17.72 0.30
CA GLU A 226 10.57 16.95 0.78
C GLU A 226 10.21 16.10 1.99
N PHE A 227 10.75 14.88 2.04
CA PHE A 227 10.47 13.91 3.09
C PHE A 227 10.87 14.43 4.49
N GLU A 228 11.99 15.14 4.59
CA GLU A 228 12.56 15.66 5.84
C GLU A 228 11.69 16.72 6.52
N VAL A 229 10.76 17.31 5.77
CA VAL A 229 9.84 18.33 6.25
C VAL A 229 8.61 17.70 6.92
N ILE A 230 8.35 16.41 6.68
CA ILE A 230 7.23 15.69 7.28
C ILE A 230 7.56 15.41 8.73
N LYS A 231 7.02 16.24 9.62
CA LYS A 231 7.12 16.07 11.06
C LYS A 231 5.72 16.06 11.67
N PRO A 232 5.49 15.27 12.73
CA PRO A 232 4.31 15.46 13.56
C PRO A 232 4.25 16.93 14.00
N PRO A 233 3.07 17.56 14.05
CA PRO A 233 2.94 18.88 14.65
C PRO A 233 3.54 18.85 16.06
N SER A 234 4.39 19.81 16.39
CA SER A 234 5.13 19.86 17.68
C SER A 234 4.22 19.77 18.93
N ASN A 235 2.94 20.10 18.76
CA ASN A 235 1.95 20.19 19.82
C ASN A 235 1.06 18.93 19.92
N VAL A 236 1.29 17.91 19.08
CA VAL A 236 0.48 16.68 19.06
C VAL A 236 1.33 15.50 19.50
N LYS A 237 1.00 14.92 20.66
CA LYS A 237 1.55 13.61 21.06
C LYS A 237 0.91 12.54 20.18
N PHE A 238 1.70 11.95 19.29
CA PHE A 238 1.31 10.82 18.47
C PHE A 238 2.23 9.63 18.75
N THR A 239 1.63 8.47 18.99
CA THR A 239 2.33 7.19 19.12
C THR A 239 1.84 6.27 18.01
N PRO A 240 2.72 5.83 17.09
CA PRO A 240 2.34 4.87 16.05
C PRO A 240 1.85 3.56 16.63
N THR A 241 0.87 2.95 15.97
CA THR A 241 0.39 1.60 16.28
C THR A 241 1.04 0.55 15.39
N SER A 242 1.55 0.96 14.22
CA SER A 242 2.43 0.12 13.42
C SER A 242 3.71 -0.16 14.16
N ARG A 243 4.09 -1.43 14.28
CA ARG A 243 5.27 -1.85 15.06
C ARG A 243 5.83 -3.18 14.62
N LEU A 244 7.08 -3.44 14.99
CA LEU A 244 7.65 -4.78 14.96
C LEU A 244 6.94 -5.68 15.98
N LEU A 245 6.78 -6.94 15.62
CA LEU A 245 6.46 -7.99 16.58
C LEU A 245 7.69 -8.31 17.43
N THR A 246 7.48 -8.54 18.72
CA THR A 246 8.56 -8.91 19.64
C THR A 246 8.96 -10.36 19.44
N LYS A 247 10.15 -10.72 19.93
CA LYS A 247 10.63 -12.11 19.88
C LYS A 247 9.67 -13.05 20.61
N GLU A 248 9.12 -12.61 21.74
CA GLU A 248 8.18 -13.39 22.56
C GLU A 248 6.87 -13.65 21.79
N GLU A 249 6.37 -12.67 21.04
CA GLU A 249 5.18 -12.85 20.19
C GLU A 249 5.42 -13.90 19.09
N LEU A 250 6.62 -13.92 18.50
CA LEU A 250 6.98 -14.89 17.46
C LEU A 250 7.21 -16.29 18.04
N GLU A 251 7.89 -16.40 19.18
CA GLU A 251 8.09 -17.67 19.89
C GLU A 251 6.75 -18.27 20.33
N ALA A 252 5.81 -17.44 20.82
CA ALA A 252 4.46 -17.88 21.14
C ALA A 252 3.71 -18.40 19.91
N ALA A 253 3.78 -17.69 18.78
CA ALA A 253 3.18 -18.12 17.52
C ALA A 253 3.78 -19.43 16.98
N CYS A 254 5.07 -19.67 17.19
CA CYS A 254 5.75 -20.92 16.83
C CYS A 254 5.15 -22.10 17.60
N LYS A 255 4.94 -21.95 18.92
CA LYS A 255 4.33 -22.98 19.78
C LYS A 255 2.89 -23.29 19.36
N THR A 256 2.10 -22.26 19.06
CA THR A 256 0.71 -22.44 18.57
C THR A 256 0.64 -23.16 17.23
N SER A 257 1.64 -22.97 16.36
CA SER A 257 1.67 -23.61 15.03
C SER A 257 2.06 -25.10 15.08
N MET A 258 2.54 -25.60 16.22
CA MET A 258 2.92 -27.00 16.44
C MET A 258 1.80 -27.85 17.07
N LEU A 259 0.71 -27.21 17.49
CA LEU A 259 -0.50 -27.83 18.04
C LEU A 259 -1.53 -28.01 16.92
#